data_AF-A0A258E6C9-F1
#
_entry.id   AF-A0A258E6C9-F1
#
_cell.length_a   1.000
_cell.length_b   1.000
_cell.length_c   1.000
_cell.angle_alpha   90.00
_cell.angle_beta   90.00
_cell.angle_gamma   90.00
#
_symmetry.space_group_name_H-M   'P 1'
#
loop_
_entity.id
_entity.type
_entity.pdbx_description
1 polymer ?
#
loop_
_entity_poly.entity_id
_entity_poly.type
_entity_poly.pdbx_seq_one_letter_code
_entity_poly.pdbx_strand_id
1 'polypeptide(L)'
;MAYRQDLSNAAKRHLRAANELCGLTAAGCQPGCKAVAGYLFGLSGELAVKAMMQDSGMVPLAPDRRREDPFYAHFPDLKSRLLDTAKGRRSGELRKLAEMSMLFQNWDTEMRYAPTADIEDSWVSAWRMSAHDLANRMDTLG
;
A
#
# COMPACT_ATOMS: atom_id res chain seq x y z
N MET A 1 15.19 -18.58 -4.53
CA MET A 1 14.81 -17.99 -5.83
C MET A 1 14.73 -16.48 -5.66
N ALA A 2 15.31 -15.69 -6.57
CA ALA A 2 15.15 -14.24 -6.59
C ALA A 2 14.35 -13.85 -7.83
N TYR A 3 13.09 -13.45 -7.63
CA TYR A 3 12.29 -12.87 -8.70
C TYR A 3 12.69 -11.41 -8.90
N ARG A 4 12.68 -10.94 -10.15
CA ARG A 4 12.81 -9.51 -10.44
C ARG A 4 11.63 -8.76 -9.80
N GLN A 5 11.93 -7.68 -9.11
CA GLN A 5 10.91 -6.81 -8.54
C GLN A 5 10.43 -5.80 -9.58
N ASP A 6 9.11 -5.68 -9.70
CA ASP A 6 8.42 -4.71 -10.54
C ASP A 6 7.26 -4.13 -9.74
N LEU A 7 7.60 -3.15 -8.89
CA LEU A 7 6.71 -2.62 -7.86
C LEU A 7 5.54 -1.86 -8.49
N SER A 8 5.80 -1.06 -9.53
CA SER A 8 4.74 -0.29 -10.22
C SER A 8 3.71 -1.20 -10.86
N ASN A 9 4.13 -2.21 -11.65
CA ASN A 9 3.15 -3.14 -12.22
C ASN A 9 2.51 -4.03 -11.15
N ALA A 10 3.21 -4.36 -10.06
CA ALA A 10 2.61 -5.08 -8.95
C ALA A 10 1.49 -4.27 -8.27
N ALA A 11 1.71 -2.99 -8.00
CA ALA A 11 0.68 -2.09 -7.47
C ALA A 11 -0.56 -2.08 -8.37
N LYS A 12 -0.37 -1.87 -9.68
CA LYS A 12 -1.47 -1.86 -10.67
C LYS A 12 -2.24 -3.18 -10.73
N ARG A 13 -1.54 -4.32 -10.70
CA ARG A 13 -2.19 -5.65 -10.69
C ARG A 13 -3.03 -5.85 -9.43
N HIS A 14 -2.52 -5.49 -8.26
CA HIS A 14 -3.27 -5.63 -7.01
C HIS A 14 -4.44 -4.65 -6.93
N LEU A 15 -4.27 -3.40 -7.39
CA LEU A 15 -5.37 -2.43 -7.47
C LEU A 15 -6.50 -2.94 -8.37
N ARG A 16 -6.16 -3.47 -9.55
CA ARG A 16 -7.15 -4.03 -10.47
C ARG A 16 -7.92 -5.18 -9.82
N ALA A 17 -7.22 -6.16 -9.26
CA ALA A 17 -7.84 -7.30 -8.59
C ALA A 17 -8.72 -6.87 -7.41
N ALA A 18 -8.28 -5.88 -6.62
CA ALA A 18 -9.07 -5.33 -5.53
C ALA A 18 -10.37 -4.69 -6.02
N ASN A 19 -10.33 -3.90 -7.11
CA ASN A 19 -11.53 -3.31 -7.70
C ASN A 19 -12.50 -4.37 -8.23
N GLU A 20 -11.99 -5.42 -8.89
CA GLU A 20 -12.81 -6.53 -9.38
C GLU A 20 -13.52 -7.24 -8.21
N LEU A 21 -12.78 -7.64 -7.17
CA LEU A 21 -13.35 -8.31 -5.99
C LEU A 21 -14.35 -7.43 -5.23
N CYS A 22 -14.05 -6.13 -5.09
CA CYS A 22 -14.93 -5.19 -4.41
C CYS A 22 -16.26 -4.99 -5.16
N GLY A 23 -16.25 -5.14 -6.48
CA GLY A 23 -17.43 -5.00 -7.34
C GLY A 23 -18.24 -6.28 -7.54
N LEU A 24 -17.79 -7.43 -7.05
CA LEU A 24 -18.50 -8.70 -7.22
C LEU A 24 -19.83 -8.70 -6.45
N THR A 25 -20.92 -8.98 -7.16
CA THR A 25 -22.28 -9.09 -6.64
C THR A 25 -22.86 -10.51 -6.71
N ALA A 26 -22.08 -11.49 -7.15
CA ALA A 26 -22.52 -12.88 -7.23
C ALA A 26 -22.82 -13.46 -5.83
N ALA A 27 -23.77 -14.40 -5.78
CA ALA A 27 -24.21 -15.02 -4.53
C ALA A 27 -23.04 -15.71 -3.80
N GLY A 28 -22.91 -15.45 -2.50
CA GLY A 28 -21.85 -16.02 -1.66
C GLY A 28 -20.48 -15.33 -1.77
N CYS A 29 -20.31 -14.33 -2.64
CA CYS A 29 -19.05 -13.59 -2.73
C CYS A 29 -18.82 -12.66 -1.53
N GLN A 30 -19.89 -12.01 -1.04
CA GLN A 30 -19.78 -11.04 0.05
C GLN A 30 -20.14 -11.67 1.40
N PRO A 31 -19.53 -11.21 2.52
CA PRO A 31 -18.59 -10.09 2.63
C PRO A 31 -17.11 -10.44 2.32
N GLY A 32 -16.81 -11.72 2.06
CA GLY A 32 -15.43 -12.21 1.93
C GLY A 32 -14.62 -11.53 0.83
N CYS A 33 -15.20 -11.35 -0.37
CA CYS A 33 -14.52 -10.68 -1.48
C CYS A 33 -14.16 -9.23 -1.13
N LYS A 34 -15.01 -8.50 -0.40
CA LYS A 34 -14.72 -7.13 0.02
C LYS A 34 -13.61 -7.07 1.06
N ALA A 35 -13.55 -8.00 2.02
CA ALA A 35 -12.43 -8.09 2.97
C ALA A 35 -11.10 -8.34 2.24
N VAL A 36 -11.07 -9.28 1.28
CA VAL A 36 -9.90 -9.54 0.45
C VAL A 36 -9.54 -8.33 -0.42
N ALA A 37 -10.53 -7.63 -0.98
CA ALA A 37 -10.30 -6.39 -1.71
C ALA A 37 -9.63 -5.33 -0.82
N GLY A 38 -10.08 -5.18 0.43
CA GLY A 38 -9.45 -4.30 1.42
C GLY A 38 -7.97 -4.61 1.64
N TYR A 39 -7.63 -5.89 1.81
CA TYR A 39 -6.24 -6.33 1.91
C TYR A 39 -5.41 -5.95 0.66
N LEU A 40 -5.97 -6.19 -0.53
CA LEU A 40 -5.29 -5.87 -1.78
C LEU A 40 -5.17 -4.36 -2.06
N PHE A 41 -6.10 -3.54 -1.60
CA PHE A 41 -5.98 -2.07 -1.69
C PHE A 41 -4.77 -1.57 -0.91
N GLY A 42 -4.57 -2.02 0.33
CA GLY A 42 -3.39 -1.63 1.10
C GLY A 42 -2.08 -2.18 0.54
N LEU A 43 -2.06 -3.44 0.09
CA LEU A 43 -0.88 -3.99 -0.59
C LEU A 43 -0.53 -3.20 -1.85
N SER A 44 -1.53 -2.82 -2.66
CA SER A 44 -1.34 -1.94 -3.81
C SER A 44 -0.74 -0.59 -3.42
N GLY A 45 -1.28 0.03 -2.38
CA GLY A 45 -0.80 1.32 -1.88
C GLY A 45 0.65 1.26 -1.39
N GLU A 46 1.02 0.25 -0.62
CA GLU A 46 2.40 0.05 -0.17
C GLU A 46 3.37 -0.10 -1.35
N LEU A 47 2.98 -0.88 -2.37
CA LEU A 47 3.79 -1.08 -3.56
C LEU A 47 3.96 0.22 -4.36
N ALA A 48 2.91 1.04 -4.46
CA ALA A 48 2.99 2.35 -5.09
C ALA A 48 3.94 3.29 -4.34
N VAL A 49 3.87 3.31 -3.00
CA VAL A 49 4.82 4.07 -2.18
C VAL A 49 6.25 3.58 -2.37
N LYS A 50 6.48 2.26 -2.39
CA LYS A 50 7.81 1.69 -2.60
C LYS A 50 8.34 1.93 -4.01
N ALA A 51 7.49 1.99 -5.03
CA ALA A 51 7.88 2.43 -6.37
C ALA A 51 8.35 3.90 -6.33
N MET A 52 7.57 4.80 -5.73
CA MET A 52 7.98 6.21 -5.56
C MET A 52 9.27 6.37 -4.75
N MET A 53 9.51 5.48 -3.77
CA MET A 53 10.80 5.42 -3.06
C MET A 53 11.96 5.12 -4.03
N GLN A 54 11.82 4.11 -4.90
CA GLN A 54 12.82 3.79 -5.93
C GLN A 54 13.06 4.97 -6.87
N ASP A 55 11.98 5.61 -7.35
CA ASP A 55 12.07 6.75 -8.28
C ASP A 55 12.73 7.98 -7.64
N SER A 56 12.57 8.14 -6.32
CA SER A 56 13.27 9.19 -5.55
C SER A 56 14.76 8.93 -5.35
N GLY A 57 15.26 7.73 -5.72
CA GLY A 57 16.64 7.30 -5.54
C GLY A 57 16.92 6.61 -4.19
N MET A 58 15.88 6.27 -3.42
CA MET A 58 16.05 5.43 -2.23
C MET A 58 16.37 4.00 -2.66
N VAL A 59 17.32 3.38 -1.96
CA VAL A 59 17.70 1.98 -2.16
C VAL A 59 17.47 1.18 -0.88
N PRO A 60 17.15 -0.12 -0.98
CA PRO A 60 17.08 -0.98 0.19
C PRO A 60 18.38 -0.95 0.98
N LEU A 61 18.27 -1.00 2.30
CA LEU A 61 19.40 -1.12 3.20
C LEU A 61 20.03 -2.51 3.07
N ALA A 62 21.23 -2.64 3.63
CA ALA A 62 21.92 -3.93 3.72
C ALA A 62 21.07 -4.97 4.48
N PRO A 63 21.20 -6.28 4.16
CA PRO A 63 20.33 -7.33 4.72
C PRO A 63 20.28 -7.40 6.24
N ASP A 64 21.38 -7.07 6.93
CA ASP A 64 21.51 -7.00 8.38
C ASP A 64 20.68 -5.87 9.00
N ARG A 65 20.33 -4.84 8.21
CA ARG A 65 19.48 -3.70 8.60
C ARG A 65 18.06 -3.76 8.06
N ARG A 66 17.67 -4.90 7.48
CA ARG A 66 16.33 -5.11 6.88
C ARG A 66 15.18 -4.77 7.83
N ARG A 67 15.35 -5.00 9.14
CA ARG A 67 14.32 -4.69 10.14
C ARG A 67 14.00 -3.20 10.23
N GLU A 68 14.96 -2.34 9.93
CA GLU A 68 14.85 -0.87 9.99
C GLU A 68 14.45 -0.25 8.64
N ASP A 69 14.58 -1.03 7.56
CA ASP A 69 14.42 -0.54 6.20
C ASP A 69 12.94 -0.27 5.85
N PRO A 70 12.58 0.93 5.36
CA PRO A 70 11.22 1.24 4.91
C PRO A 70 10.75 0.35 3.75
N PHE A 71 11.64 -0.18 2.90
CA PHE A 71 11.24 -1.08 1.80
C PHE A 71 10.58 -2.38 2.29
N TYR A 72 10.89 -2.79 3.51
CA TYR A 72 10.35 -4.01 4.14
C TYR A 72 9.31 -3.72 5.22
N ALA A 73 8.98 -2.45 5.45
CA ALA A 73 7.91 -2.06 6.34
C ALA A 73 6.54 -2.15 5.65
N HIS A 74 5.51 -2.28 6.48
CA HIS A 74 4.11 -2.23 6.12
C HIS A 74 3.45 -1.01 6.76
N PHE A 75 2.28 -0.60 6.30
CA PHE A 75 1.48 0.36 7.08
C PHE A 75 1.08 -0.26 8.43
N PRO A 76 1.00 0.54 9.52
CA PRO A 76 1.28 1.98 9.56
C PRO A 76 2.78 2.35 9.66
N ASP A 77 3.65 1.43 10.06
CA ASP A 77 5.09 1.64 10.33
C ASP A 77 5.86 2.30 9.18
N LEU A 78 5.47 1.99 7.94
CA LEU A 78 6.05 2.57 6.73
C LEU A 78 6.03 4.10 6.77
N LYS A 79 4.95 4.71 7.28
CA LYS A 79 4.83 6.19 7.34
C LYS A 79 5.88 6.77 8.27
N SER A 80 6.00 6.23 9.48
CA SER A 80 6.99 6.68 10.45
C SER A 80 8.41 6.58 9.90
N ARG A 81 8.74 5.44 9.26
CA ARG A 81 10.07 5.24 8.65
C ARG A 81 10.33 6.16 7.47
N LEU A 82 9.31 6.50 6.68
CA LEU A 82 9.45 7.49 5.61
C LEU A 82 9.77 8.87 6.18
N LEU A 83 9.15 9.29 7.29
CA LEU A 83 9.49 10.58 7.92
C LEU A 83 10.97 10.65 8.35
N ASP A 84 11.51 9.56 8.87
CA ASP A 84 12.89 9.48 9.32
C ASP A 84 13.90 9.46 8.17
N THR A 85 13.52 8.87 7.03
CA THR A 85 14.44 8.56 5.91
C THR A 85 14.28 9.48 4.69
N ALA A 86 13.12 10.11 4.48
CA ALA A 86 12.81 11.00 3.38
C ALA A 86 13.53 12.36 3.53
N LYS A 87 14.85 12.36 3.33
CA LYS A 87 15.72 13.54 3.39
C LYS A 87 16.22 13.90 1.99
N GLY A 88 15.90 15.11 1.54
CA GLY A 88 16.43 15.67 0.28
C GLY A 88 15.38 16.31 -0.63
N ARG A 89 15.82 16.92 -1.74
CA ARG A 89 14.96 17.66 -2.67
C ARG A 89 13.90 16.80 -3.38
N ARG A 90 14.16 15.49 -3.55
CA ARG A 90 13.25 14.55 -4.23
C ARG A 90 12.28 13.82 -3.27
N SER A 91 12.35 14.11 -1.97
CA SER A 91 11.61 13.40 -0.93
C SER A 91 10.33 14.11 -0.48
N GLY A 92 10.03 15.27 -1.05
CA GLY A 92 8.90 16.12 -0.63
C GLY A 92 7.54 15.41 -0.75
N GLU A 93 7.34 14.61 -1.79
CA GLU A 93 6.09 13.86 -1.97
C GLU A 93 5.97 12.70 -0.97
N LEU A 94 7.02 11.90 -0.81
CA LEU A 94 7.07 10.81 0.18
C LEU A 94 6.82 11.33 1.60
N ARG A 95 7.35 12.51 1.93
CA ARG A 95 7.08 13.17 3.21
C ARG A 95 5.62 13.56 3.36
N LYS A 96 5.01 14.20 2.36
CA LYS A 96 3.57 14.54 2.41
C LYS A 96 2.72 13.29 2.64
N LEU A 97 3.00 12.19 1.92
CA LEU A 97 2.28 10.93 2.09
C LEU A 97 2.41 10.37 3.51
N ALA A 98 3.61 10.45 4.08
CA ALA A 98 3.85 9.99 5.44
C ALA A 98 3.11 10.84 6.50
N GLU A 99 2.94 12.15 6.25
CA GLU A 99 2.22 13.09 7.11
C GLU A 99 0.68 13.00 6.94
N MET A 100 0.16 12.39 5.87
CA MET A 100 -1.28 12.23 5.65
C MET A 100 -1.89 11.26 6.65
N SER A 101 -2.53 11.76 7.72
CA SER A 101 -3.13 10.95 8.79
C SER A 101 -4.13 9.89 8.28
N MET A 102 -4.96 10.26 7.31
CA MET A 102 -6.01 9.40 6.75
C MET A 102 -5.49 8.28 5.83
N LEU A 103 -4.23 8.37 5.38
CA LEU A 103 -3.67 7.40 4.45
C LEU A 103 -3.60 6.01 5.13
N PHE A 104 -4.41 5.08 4.60
CA PHE A 104 -4.58 3.71 5.11
C PHE A 104 -4.83 3.61 6.62
N GLN A 105 -5.62 4.54 7.16
CA GLN A 105 -6.10 4.42 8.53
C GLN A 105 -6.85 3.09 8.73
N ASN A 106 -6.63 2.42 9.87
CA ASN A 106 -7.18 1.12 10.25
C ASN A 106 -6.76 -0.06 9.37
N TRP A 107 -5.81 0.13 8.45
CA TRP A 107 -5.26 -0.96 7.65
C TRP A 107 -3.93 -1.42 8.22
N ASP A 108 -3.76 -2.74 8.30
CA ASP A 108 -2.48 -3.42 8.50
C ASP A 108 -2.52 -4.80 7.83
N THR A 109 -1.39 -5.50 7.81
CA THR A 109 -1.34 -6.84 7.19
C THR A 109 -2.02 -7.94 8.00
N GLU A 110 -2.28 -7.72 9.30
CA GLU A 110 -2.94 -8.69 10.19
C GLU A 110 -4.42 -8.88 9.84
N MET A 111 -5.04 -7.90 9.17
CA MET A 111 -6.41 -8.02 8.63
C MET A 111 -6.64 -9.29 7.80
N ARG A 112 -5.57 -9.87 7.23
CA ARG A 112 -5.63 -11.13 6.48
C ARG A 112 -6.18 -12.29 7.32
N TYR A 113 -5.99 -12.23 8.63
CA TYR A 113 -6.42 -13.24 9.58
C TYR A 113 -7.68 -12.84 10.35
N ALA A 114 -8.16 -11.61 10.17
CA ALA A 114 -9.34 -11.10 10.86
C ALA A 114 -10.62 -11.77 10.33
N PRO A 115 -11.63 -12.01 11.19
CA PRO A 115 -12.99 -12.28 10.75
C PRO A 115 -13.46 -11.21 9.77
N THR A 116 -14.17 -11.62 8.71
CA THR A 116 -14.70 -10.68 7.71
C THR A 116 -15.68 -9.67 8.30
N ALA A 117 -16.34 -10.01 9.41
CA ALA A 117 -17.26 -9.14 10.13
C ALA A 117 -16.57 -7.96 10.84
N ASP A 118 -15.25 -8.06 11.09
CA ASP A 118 -14.48 -7.01 11.75
C ASP A 118 -14.00 -5.93 10.75
N ILE A 119 -14.18 -6.17 9.45
CA ILE A 119 -13.77 -5.26 8.38
C ILE A 119 -14.95 -4.39 7.96
N GLU A 120 -14.91 -3.11 8.34
CA GLU A 120 -15.98 -2.18 8.00
C GLU A 120 -15.98 -1.79 6.51
N ASP A 121 -17.18 -1.69 5.94
CA ASP A 121 -17.41 -1.19 4.58
C ASP A 121 -16.83 0.22 4.36
N SER A 122 -16.90 1.05 5.41
CA SER A 122 -16.37 2.41 5.44
C SER A 122 -14.85 2.41 5.24
N TRP A 123 -14.14 1.49 5.90
CA TRP A 123 -12.69 1.36 5.81
C TRP A 123 -12.28 0.89 4.42
N VAL A 124 -12.94 -0.13 3.87
CA VAL A 124 -12.63 -0.62 2.51
C VAL A 124 -12.82 0.47 1.46
N SER A 125 -13.85 1.31 1.62
CA SER A 125 -14.07 2.47 0.74
C SER A 125 -12.95 3.50 0.85
N ALA A 126 -12.48 3.81 2.07
CA ALA A 126 -11.36 4.73 2.30
C ALA A 126 -10.01 4.17 1.79
N TRP A 127 -9.76 2.87 1.97
CA TRP A 127 -8.56 2.20 1.47
C TRP A 127 -8.55 2.16 -0.06
N ARG A 128 -9.71 1.94 -0.68
CA ARG A 128 -9.86 2.04 -2.14
C ARG A 128 -9.47 3.42 -2.65
N MET A 129 -9.98 4.49 -2.02
CA MET A 129 -9.62 5.86 -2.38
C MET A 129 -8.13 6.12 -2.22
N SER A 130 -7.54 5.69 -1.10
CA SER A 130 -6.10 5.83 -0.82
C SER A 130 -5.25 5.09 -1.87
N ALA A 131 -5.62 3.86 -2.23
CA ALA A 131 -4.92 3.06 -3.22
C ALA A 131 -4.96 3.68 -4.62
N HIS A 132 -6.12 4.22 -5.03
CA HIS A 132 -6.25 4.95 -6.31
C HIS A 132 -5.43 6.23 -6.33
N ASP A 133 -5.47 7.04 -5.27
CA ASP A 133 -4.67 8.27 -5.16
C ASP A 133 -3.17 7.98 -5.26
N LEU A 134 -2.67 6.99 -4.54
CA LEU A 134 -1.26 6.59 -4.60
C LEU A 134 -0.85 6.03 -5.96
N ALA A 135 -1.70 5.22 -6.59
CA ALA A 135 -1.41 4.69 -7.93
C ALA A 135 -1.32 5.83 -8.96
N ASN A 136 -2.22 6.81 -8.88
CA ASN A 136 -2.18 8.00 -9.74
C ASN A 136 -0.90 8.83 -9.49
N ARG A 137 -0.53 9.07 -8.22
CA ARG A 137 0.70 9.81 -7.88
C ARG A 137 1.96 9.11 -8.39
N MET A 138 2.04 7.79 -8.20
CA MET A 138 3.12 6.96 -8.72
C MET A 138 3.27 7.13 -10.24
N ASP A 139 2.17 7.12 -10.99
CA ASP A 139 2.19 7.28 -12.45
C ASP A 139 2.54 8.71 -12.90
N THR A 140 2.28 9.74 -12.07
CA THR A 140 2.66 11.13 -12.40
C THR A 140 4.13 11.46 -12.11
N LEU A 141 4.85 10.61 -11.36
CA LEU A 141 6.24 10.81 -10.98
C LEU A 141 7.24 9.97 -11.79
N GLY A 142 6.78 8.93 -12.48
CA GLY A 142 7.57 8.08 -13.38
C GLY A 142 7.61 8.60 -14.81
#